data_AF-A0A2S5QT00-F1
#
_entry.id   AF-A0A2S5QT00-F1
#
_cell.length_a   1.000
_cell.length_b   1.000
_cell.length_c   1.000
_cell.angle_alpha   90.00
_cell.angle_beta   90.00
_cell.angle_gamma   90.00
#
_symmetry.space_group_name_H-M   'P 1'
#
loop_
_entity.id
_entity.type
_entity.pdbx_description
1 polymer ?
#
loop_
_entity_poly.entity_id
_entity_poly.type
_entity_poly.pdbx_seq_one_letter_code
_entity_poly.pdbx_strand_id
1 'polypeptide(L)'
;MKNPYQERIKRAAKLFHRNDRGATFVDGLFTREQSPFPLPTELSWWEDVTFIHNKYRVSILWTHPRCLYDDAISATSFENLSHLDFIEDDIFERATPQYAKIGKSRKKIVSYLANSSANQDYYKKLDDERQRLKLDNNIQIKLRAIIYWTQHCKIVDICVPMRCVAMRM
;
A
#
# COMPACT_ATOMS: atom_id res chain seq x y z
N MET A 1 -17.24 23.77 26.61
CA MET A 1 -17.97 23.70 25.33
C MET A 1 -17.27 22.72 24.39
N LYS A 2 -18.00 21.96 23.56
CA LYS A 2 -17.42 21.05 22.56
C LYS A 2 -16.96 21.84 21.32
N ASN A 3 -15.89 21.39 20.65
CA ASN A 3 -15.37 22.03 19.44
C ASN A 3 -16.39 21.90 18.27
N PRO A 4 -16.93 23.02 17.72
CA PRO A 4 -17.95 22.96 16.67
C PRO A 4 -17.50 22.26 15.39
N TYR A 5 -16.23 22.44 14.99
CA TYR A 5 -15.67 21.80 13.80
C TYR A 5 -15.66 20.28 13.95
N GLN A 6 -15.22 19.77 15.10
CA GLN A 6 -15.22 18.33 15.37
C GLN A 6 -16.64 17.76 15.39
N GLU A 7 -17.60 18.47 15.98
CA GLU A 7 -19.00 18.01 16.00
C GLU A 7 -19.62 17.96 14.59
N ARG A 8 -19.28 18.92 13.71
CA ARG A 8 -19.69 18.88 12.30
C ARG A 8 -19.14 17.63 11.59
N ILE A 9 -17.87 17.30 11.78
CA ILE A 9 -17.25 16.12 11.15
C ILE A 9 -17.87 14.82 11.69
N LYS A 10 -18.10 14.72 13.00
CA LYS A 10 -18.77 13.55 13.59
C LYS A 10 -20.16 13.33 13.01
N ARG A 11 -20.93 14.40 12.78
CA ARG A 11 -22.25 14.31 12.12
C ARG A 11 -22.11 13.80 10.69
N ALA A 12 -21.14 14.31 9.93
CA ALA A 12 -20.86 13.82 8.58
C ALA A 12 -20.52 12.32 8.57
N ALA A 13 -19.65 11.85 9.46
CA ALA A 13 -19.27 10.43 9.55
C ALA A 13 -20.48 9.51 9.87
N LYS A 14 -21.39 9.97 10.73
CA LYS A 14 -22.66 9.25 11.00
C LYS A 14 -23.56 9.21 9.78
N LEU A 15 -23.69 10.33 9.06
CA LEU A 15 -24.49 10.42 7.84
C LEU A 15 -23.92 9.51 6.73
N PHE A 16 -22.60 9.52 6.56
CA PHE A 16 -21.90 8.65 5.63
C PHE A 16 -22.21 7.18 5.91
N HIS A 17 -22.00 6.72 7.14
CA HIS A 17 -22.28 5.33 7.49
C HIS A 17 -23.75 4.95 7.27
N ARG A 18 -24.68 5.85 7.61
CA ARG A 18 -26.13 5.61 7.41
C ARG A 18 -26.51 5.48 5.94
N ASN A 19 -25.83 6.21 5.06
CA ASN A 19 -26.17 6.29 3.65
C ASN A 19 -25.39 5.30 2.78
N ASP A 20 -24.21 4.84 3.23
CA ASP A 20 -23.40 3.88 2.50
C ASP A 20 -23.96 2.45 2.66
N ARG A 21 -24.41 1.89 1.54
CA ARG A 21 -24.97 0.52 1.45
C ARG A 21 -24.00 -0.48 0.80
N GLY A 22 -22.81 -0.05 0.39
CA GLY A 22 -21.86 -0.88 -0.36
C GLY A 22 -20.90 -1.69 0.51
N ALA A 23 -20.72 -1.33 1.79
CA ALA A 23 -19.77 -2.02 2.67
C ALA A 23 -20.42 -3.22 3.37
N THR A 24 -19.82 -4.41 3.20
CA THR A 24 -20.23 -5.65 3.87
C THR A 24 -19.35 -5.89 5.09
N PHE A 25 -19.96 -5.92 6.27
CA PHE A 25 -19.26 -6.25 7.51
C PHE A 25 -19.46 -7.74 7.82
N VAL A 26 -18.36 -8.48 7.94
CA VAL A 26 -18.34 -9.88 8.37
C VAL A 26 -17.92 -9.90 9.85
N ASP A 27 -18.74 -10.50 10.71
CA ASP A 27 -18.53 -10.50 12.17
C ASP A 27 -18.29 -9.11 12.78
N GLY A 28 -18.94 -8.09 12.20
CA GLY A 28 -18.81 -6.70 12.63
C GLY A 28 -17.55 -5.97 12.15
N LEU A 29 -16.72 -6.62 11.33
CA LEU A 29 -15.50 -6.09 10.74
C LEU A 29 -15.62 -5.93 9.22
N PHE A 30 -15.04 -4.87 8.70
CA PHE A 30 -14.87 -4.61 7.28
C PHE A 30 -13.37 -4.46 7.02
N THR A 31 -12.80 -5.33 6.19
CA THR A 31 -11.42 -5.24 5.70
C THR A 31 -11.45 -4.89 4.22
N ARG A 32 -10.58 -3.97 3.77
CA ARG A 32 -10.59 -3.51 2.38
C ARG A 32 -9.97 -4.53 1.43
N GLU A 33 -8.94 -5.24 1.89
CA GLU A 33 -8.25 -6.24 1.07
C GLU A 33 -8.78 -7.66 1.34
N GLN A 34 -9.10 -8.35 0.26
CA GLN A 34 -9.09 -9.82 0.17
C GLN A 34 -7.72 -10.31 -0.32
N SER A 35 -6.63 -9.63 0.07
CA SER A 35 -5.29 -10.15 -0.20
C SER A 35 -5.19 -11.49 0.55
N PRO A 36 -4.70 -12.58 -0.08
CA PRO A 36 -4.44 -13.80 0.66
C PRO A 36 -3.48 -13.41 1.78
N PHE A 37 -3.99 -13.41 3.01
CA PHE A 37 -3.19 -13.12 4.18
C PHE A 37 -1.86 -13.86 4.03
N PRO A 38 -0.72 -13.19 4.22
CA PRO A 38 0.52 -13.92 4.33
C PRO A 38 0.32 -14.98 5.42
N LEU A 39 0.94 -16.15 5.25
CA LEU A 39 0.77 -17.30 6.15
C LEU A 39 0.72 -16.83 7.61
N PRO A 40 -0.02 -17.46 8.53
CA PRO A 40 -0.17 -17.01 9.94
C PRO A 40 1.16 -16.76 10.71
N THR A 41 2.28 -17.14 10.11
CA THR A 41 3.66 -16.96 10.54
C THR A 41 4.31 -15.66 10.09
N GLU A 42 3.75 -14.95 9.11
CA GLU A 42 4.33 -13.76 8.48
C GLU A 42 3.68 -12.46 8.98
N LEU A 43 4.50 -11.41 9.10
CA LEU A 43 4.05 -10.08 9.51
C LEU A 43 3.64 -9.29 8.27
N SER A 44 2.38 -8.86 8.19
CA SER A 44 1.98 -7.93 7.13
C SER A 44 2.71 -6.58 7.23
N TRP A 45 2.81 -5.89 6.10
CA TRP A 45 3.48 -4.60 6.00
C TRP A 45 2.59 -3.46 6.50
N TRP A 46 1.29 -3.57 6.22
CA TRP A 46 0.24 -2.67 6.68
C TRP A 46 -1.10 -3.39 6.59
N GLU A 47 -2.09 -2.95 7.34
CA GLU A 47 -3.47 -3.48 7.31
C GLU A 47 -4.46 -2.37 7.66
N ASP A 48 -5.70 -2.51 7.17
CA ASP A 48 -6.82 -1.72 7.64
C ASP A 48 -8.02 -2.59 8.02
N VAL A 49 -8.58 -2.30 9.20
CA VAL A 49 -9.83 -2.90 9.66
C VAL A 49 -10.78 -1.81 10.12
N THR A 50 -12.02 -1.91 9.68
CA THR A 50 -13.07 -0.98 10.02
C THR A 50 -14.19 -1.69 10.77
N PHE A 51 -14.66 -1.10 11.85
CA PHE A 51 -15.83 -1.58 12.59
C PHE A 51 -16.77 -0.41 12.88
N ILE A 52 -17.99 -0.72 13.32
CA ILE A 52 -18.99 0.29 13.64
C ILE A 52 -18.99 0.53 15.15
N HIS A 53 -18.86 1.79 15.56
CA HIS A 53 -19.01 2.20 16.94
C HIS A 53 -19.86 3.47 17.03
N ASN A 54 -20.92 3.44 17.84
CA ASN A 54 -21.80 4.60 18.08
C ASN A 54 -22.33 5.25 16.77
N LYS A 55 -22.78 4.41 15.84
CA LYS A 55 -23.38 4.78 14.54
C LYS A 55 -22.44 5.52 13.58
N TYR A 56 -21.13 5.40 13.77
CA TYR A 56 -20.13 5.81 12.78
C TYR A 56 -19.09 4.69 12.63
N ARG A 57 -18.32 4.75 11.55
CA ARG A 57 -17.22 3.81 11.31
C ARG A 57 -15.97 4.23 12.07
N VAL A 58 -15.25 3.27 12.62
CA VAL A 58 -13.91 3.42 13.19
C VAL A 58 -12.98 2.57 12.34
N SER A 59 -12.02 3.20 11.69
CA SER A 59 -11.00 2.53 10.88
C SER A 59 -9.68 2.54 11.65
N ILE A 60 -9.15 1.36 11.93
CA ILE A 60 -7.79 1.19 12.43
C ILE A 60 -6.92 0.99 11.20
N LEU A 61 -5.97 1.91 11.00
CA LEU A 61 -4.94 1.80 10.00
C LEU A 61 -3.66 1.44 10.73
N TRP A 62 -3.10 0.28 10.42
CA TRP A 62 -1.85 -0.15 10.99
C TRP A 62 -0.77 -0.22 9.91
N THR A 63 0.41 0.30 10.23
CA THR A 63 1.59 0.17 9.38
C THR A 63 2.76 -0.34 10.19
N HIS A 64 3.37 -1.43 9.74
CA HIS A 64 4.56 -1.97 10.37
C HIS A 64 5.73 -0.98 10.20
N PRO A 65 6.55 -0.71 11.23
CA PRO A 65 7.69 0.22 11.11
C PRO A 65 8.67 -0.13 9.98
N ARG A 66 8.92 -1.42 9.73
CA ARG A 66 9.66 -1.93 8.54
C ARG A 66 9.10 -1.41 7.20
N CYS A 67 7.78 -1.25 7.07
CA CYS A 67 7.17 -0.66 5.88
C CYS A 67 7.59 0.79 5.70
N LEU A 68 7.34 1.61 6.72
CA LEU A 68 7.74 3.02 6.67
C LEU A 68 9.25 3.20 6.49
N TYR A 69 10.05 2.29 7.03
CA TYR A 69 11.50 2.30 6.85
C TYR A 69 11.89 2.00 5.40
N ASP A 70 11.33 0.96 4.79
CA ASP A 70 11.62 0.61 3.38
C ASP A 70 11.10 1.68 2.41
N ASP A 71 9.94 2.26 2.69
CA ASP A 71 9.38 3.40 1.95
C ASP A 71 10.31 4.62 2.03
N ALA A 72 10.83 4.93 3.23
CA ALA A 72 11.76 6.04 3.44
C ALA A 72 13.11 5.81 2.75
N ILE A 73 13.65 4.58 2.83
CA ILE A 73 14.86 4.18 2.11
C ILE A 73 14.65 4.35 0.60
N SER A 74 13.53 3.85 0.07
CA SER A 74 13.21 3.95 -1.35
C SER A 74 13.08 5.40 -1.79
N ALA A 75 12.29 6.22 -1.09
CA ALA A 75 12.12 7.64 -1.41
C ALA A 75 13.47 8.39 -1.42
N THR A 76 14.29 8.19 -0.39
CA THR A 76 15.62 8.82 -0.28
C THR A 76 16.56 8.35 -1.40
N SER A 77 16.51 7.06 -1.76
CA SER A 77 17.34 6.53 -2.85
C SER A 77 16.96 7.16 -4.19
N PHE A 78 15.66 7.30 -4.46
CA PHE A 78 15.19 7.99 -5.67
C PHE A 78 15.58 9.46 -5.70
N GLU A 79 15.47 10.15 -4.56
CA GLU A 79 15.87 11.55 -4.44
C GLU A 79 17.37 11.74 -4.69
N ASN A 80 18.21 10.89 -4.09
CA ASN A 80 19.67 10.95 -4.27
C ASN A 80 20.09 10.66 -5.71
N LEU A 81 19.35 9.82 -6.44
CA LEU A 81 19.62 9.45 -7.83
C LEU A 81 18.80 10.24 -8.84
N SER A 82 18.06 11.27 -8.41
CA SER A 82 17.21 12.09 -9.28
C SER A 82 17.97 12.82 -10.39
N HIS A 83 19.28 13.00 -10.21
CA HIS A 83 20.19 13.61 -11.18
C HIS A 83 20.69 12.63 -12.25
N LEU A 84 20.45 11.32 -12.09
CA LEU A 84 20.85 10.33 -13.08
C LEU A 84 19.82 10.26 -14.20
N ASP A 85 20.31 10.15 -15.43
CA ASP A 85 19.46 9.93 -16.58
C ASP A 85 18.74 8.58 -16.46
N PHE A 86 17.41 8.63 -16.47
CA PHE A 86 16.55 7.47 -16.62
C PHE A 86 16.04 7.46 -18.05
N ILE A 87 16.35 6.40 -18.80
CA ILE A 87 15.90 6.26 -20.17
C ILE A 87 14.45 5.83 -20.13
N GLU A 88 13.53 6.73 -20.47
CA GLU A 88 12.14 6.36 -20.78
C GLU A 88 12.09 5.64 -22.13
N ASP A 89 12.49 4.36 -22.13
CA ASP A 89 12.38 3.49 -23.30
C ASP A 89 10.92 3.01 -23.41
N ASP A 90 10.30 3.16 -24.58
CA ASP A 90 8.99 2.54 -24.82
C ASP A 90 9.20 1.02 -24.81
N ILE A 91 8.72 0.38 -23.74
CA ILE A 91 8.82 -1.06 -23.52
C ILE A 91 8.24 -1.88 -24.68
N PHE A 92 7.40 -1.29 -25.53
CA PHE A 92 6.81 -1.93 -26.71
C PHE A 92 7.59 -1.69 -28.01
N GLU A 93 8.39 -0.62 -28.12
CA GLU A 93 9.12 -0.27 -29.35
C GLU A 93 10.11 -1.37 -29.77
N ARG A 94 10.70 -2.06 -28.78
CA ARG A 94 11.64 -3.18 -28.99
C ARG A 94 11.11 -4.54 -28.54
N ALA A 95 9.82 -4.64 -28.26
CA ALA A 95 9.24 -5.89 -27.76
C ALA A 95 9.10 -6.94 -28.86
N THR A 96 9.36 -8.21 -28.52
CA THR A 96 9.19 -9.33 -29.45
C THR A 96 7.77 -9.89 -29.37
N PRO A 97 6.98 -9.91 -30.45
CA PRO A 97 5.64 -10.48 -30.41
C PRO A 97 5.70 -12.01 -30.19
N GLN A 98 4.96 -12.49 -29.21
CA GLN A 98 4.76 -13.91 -28.94
C GLN A 98 3.43 -14.37 -29.56
N TYR A 99 3.51 -15.44 -30.35
CA TYR A 99 2.39 -15.94 -31.14
C TYR A 99 1.85 -17.24 -30.56
N ALA A 100 0.52 -17.33 -30.43
CA ALA A 100 -0.18 -18.58 -30.21
C ALA A 100 -0.83 -19.07 -31.51
N LYS A 101 -0.87 -20.40 -31.70
CA LYS A 101 -1.56 -21.03 -32.82
C LYS A 101 -3.07 -21.09 -32.51
N ILE A 102 -3.90 -20.49 -33.36
CA ILE A 102 -5.37 -20.42 -33.18
C ILE A 102 -6.11 -21.34 -34.17
N GLY A 103 -5.38 -22.02 -35.05
CA GLY A 103 -5.95 -23.03 -35.95
C GLY A 103 -4.89 -23.77 -36.74
N LYS A 104 -5.30 -24.55 -37.76
CA LYS A 104 -4.38 -25.40 -38.54
C LYS A 104 -3.19 -24.62 -39.15
N SER A 105 -3.43 -23.41 -39.66
CA SER A 105 -2.41 -22.55 -40.29
C SER A 105 -2.25 -21.16 -39.64
N ARG A 106 -3.26 -20.66 -38.91
CA ARG A 106 -3.26 -19.27 -38.41
C ARG A 106 -2.61 -19.14 -37.02
N LYS A 107 -1.82 -18.07 -36.85
CA LYS A 107 -1.27 -17.60 -35.58
C LYS A 107 -1.79 -16.20 -35.26
N LYS A 108 -1.85 -15.84 -33.98
CA LYS A 108 -2.18 -14.49 -33.49
C LYS A 108 -1.20 -14.12 -32.39
N ILE A 109 -0.86 -12.83 -32.32
CA ILE A 109 -0.11 -12.28 -31.20
C ILE A 109 -0.98 -12.38 -29.94
N VAL A 110 -0.44 -12.99 -28.89
CA VAL A 110 -1.12 -13.12 -27.58
C VAL A 110 -0.43 -12.34 -26.48
N SER A 111 0.86 -12.05 -26.65
CA SER A 111 1.67 -11.27 -25.72
C SER A 111 2.84 -10.65 -26.47
N TYR A 112 3.49 -9.68 -25.84
CA TYR A 112 4.77 -9.12 -26.26
C TYR A 112 5.78 -9.41 -25.16
N LEU A 113 6.96 -9.92 -25.54
CA LEU A 113 8.08 -10.06 -24.62
C LEU A 113 8.88 -8.76 -24.65
N ALA A 114 8.83 -8.01 -23.55
CA ALA A 114 9.65 -6.81 -23.38
C ALA A 114 11.13 -7.22 -23.23
N ASN A 115 11.99 -6.64 -24.05
CA ASN A 115 13.44 -6.90 -24.05
C ASN A 115 14.22 -5.63 -23.69
N SER A 116 13.82 -4.92 -22.63
CA SER A 116 14.58 -3.73 -22.20
C SER A 116 15.65 -4.13 -21.18
N SER A 117 16.91 -3.95 -21.57
CA SER A 117 18.04 -3.79 -20.63
C SER A 117 18.27 -2.32 -20.27
N ALA A 118 17.43 -1.43 -20.82
CA ALA A 118 17.43 -0.02 -20.50
C ALA A 118 17.32 0.15 -18.97
N ASN A 119 18.19 0.99 -18.43
CA ASN A 119 18.27 1.31 -17.00
C ASN A 119 18.75 0.17 -16.07
N GLN A 120 19.32 -0.93 -16.58
CA GLN A 120 19.94 -1.94 -15.69
C GLN A 120 20.99 -1.31 -14.76
N ASP A 121 21.85 -0.43 -15.30
CA ASP A 121 22.85 0.29 -14.50
C ASP A 121 22.21 1.25 -13.50
N TYR A 122 21.08 1.88 -13.86
CA TYR A 122 20.32 2.75 -12.96
C TYR A 122 19.75 1.93 -11.79
N TYR A 123 19.08 0.80 -12.06
CA TYR A 123 18.53 -0.06 -11.02
C TYR A 123 19.63 -0.65 -10.12
N LYS A 124 20.80 -0.98 -10.69
CA LYS A 124 21.95 -1.40 -9.89
C LYS A 124 22.40 -0.29 -8.94
N LYS A 125 22.54 0.94 -9.43
CA LYS A 125 22.87 2.10 -8.58
C LYS A 125 21.81 2.36 -7.51
N LEU A 126 20.52 2.18 -7.86
CA LEU A 126 19.41 2.31 -6.92
C LEU A 126 19.52 1.27 -5.79
N ASP A 127 19.83 0.02 -6.11
CA ASP A 127 20.01 -1.02 -5.11
C ASP A 127 21.26 -0.81 -4.25
N ASP A 128 22.38 -0.40 -4.86
CA ASP A 128 23.60 -0.04 -4.13
C ASP A 128 23.35 1.11 -3.15
N GLU A 129 22.61 2.14 -3.57
CA GLU A 129 22.23 3.28 -2.74
C GLU A 129 21.29 2.88 -1.60
N ARG A 130 20.31 2.01 -1.86
CA ARG A 130 19.45 1.44 -0.83
C ARG A 130 20.25 0.67 0.23
N GLN A 131 21.25 -0.11 -0.18
CA GLN A 131 22.13 -0.83 0.76
C GLN A 131 23.00 0.14 1.57
N ARG A 132 23.54 1.18 0.93
CA ARG A 132 24.29 2.23 1.61
C ARG A 132 23.45 2.91 2.69
N LEU A 133 22.22 3.32 2.37
CA LEU A 133 21.32 3.96 3.32
C LEU A 133 20.89 3.04 4.48
N LYS A 134 20.81 1.73 4.23
CA LYS A 134 20.55 0.74 5.28
C LYS A 134 21.70 0.64 6.30
N LEU A 135 22.94 0.89 5.87
CA LEU A 135 24.13 0.86 6.73
C LEU A 135 24.33 2.18 7.51
N ASP A 136 23.99 3.31 6.91
CA ASP A 136 24.20 4.64 7.49
C ASP A 136 23.34 4.92 8.75
N ASN A 137 22.28 4.14 9.02
CA ASN A 137 21.39 4.27 10.19
C ASN A 137 20.75 5.66 10.41
N ASN A 138 20.78 6.53 9.40
CA ASN A 138 20.26 7.91 9.51
C ASN A 138 18.73 8.00 9.43
N ILE A 139 18.06 6.96 8.92
CA ILE A 139 16.60 6.91 8.83
C ILE A 139 16.02 6.33 10.11
N GLN A 140 15.25 7.15 10.84
CA GLN A 140 14.57 6.75 12.07
C GLN A 140 13.06 6.77 11.89
N ILE A 141 12.42 5.62 12.14
CA ILE A 141 10.96 5.53 12.16
C ILE A 141 10.46 5.70 13.60
N LYS A 142 9.64 6.73 13.81
CA LYS A 142 8.98 6.97 15.09
C LYS A 142 7.69 6.18 15.19
N LEU A 143 7.54 5.45 16.28
CA LEU A 143 6.28 4.82 16.62
C LEU A 143 5.22 5.91 16.87
N ARG A 144 4.00 5.68 16.39
CA ARG A 144 2.91 6.65 16.55
C ARG A 144 1.57 5.97 16.76
N ALA A 145 0.69 6.67 17.48
CA ALA A 145 -0.73 6.36 17.55
C ALA A 145 -1.47 7.69 17.48
N ILE A 146 -2.12 7.96 16.36
CA ILE A 146 -2.81 9.23 16.10
C ILE A 146 -4.28 8.94 15.85
N ILE A 147 -5.13 9.76 16.46
CA ILE A 147 -6.58 9.67 16.29
C ILE A 147 -7.07 10.96 15.65
N TYR A 148 -7.79 10.83 14.54
CA TYR A 148 -8.41 11.96 13.88
C TYR A 148 -9.75 11.59 13.25
N TRP A 149 -10.51 12.62 12.89
CA TRP A 149 -11.82 12.46 12.29
C TRP A 149 -11.79 12.82 10.81
N THR A 150 -12.44 12.01 10.00
CA THR A 150 -12.79 12.34 8.62
C THR A 150 -14.30 12.45 8.49
N GLN A 151 -14.77 12.92 7.33
CA GLN A 151 -16.20 12.95 7.05
C GLN A 151 -16.82 11.56 6.90
N HIS A 152 -16.01 10.49 6.84
CA HIS A 152 -16.46 9.12 6.64
C HIS A 152 -16.36 8.28 7.92
N CYS A 153 -15.31 8.47 8.71
CA CYS A 153 -15.01 7.64 9.87
C CYS A 153 -14.13 8.37 10.90
N LYS A 154 -13.98 7.76 12.07
CA LYS A 154 -12.89 8.05 13.00
C LYS A 154 -11.71 7.15 12.63
N ILE A 155 -10.54 7.73 12.42
CA ILE A 155 -9.33 6.99 12.09
C ILE A 155 -8.45 6.85 13.33
N VAL A 156 -7.91 5.66 13.53
CA VAL A 156 -6.84 5.36 14.46
C VAL A 156 -5.65 4.87 13.62
N ASP A 157 -4.70 5.76 13.37
CA ASP A 157 -3.45 5.47 12.64
C ASP A 157 -2.40 5.02 13.66
N ILE A 158 -1.89 3.80 13.49
CA ILE A 158 -0.93 3.19 14.40
C ILE A 158 0.29 2.71 13.61
N CYS A 159 1.47 3.18 14.00
CA CYS A 159 2.74 2.59 13.60
C CYS A 159 3.43 2.00 14.83
N VAL A 160 3.30 0.69 15.00
CA VAL A 160 4.00 -0.10 16.02
C VAL A 160 4.27 -1.51 15.47
N PRO A 161 5.29 -2.22 15.96
CA PRO A 161 5.49 -3.62 15.57
C PRO A 161 4.39 -4.49 16.19
N MET A 162 3.36 -4.83 15.41
CA MET A 162 2.32 -5.78 15.82
C MET A 162 2.45 -7.07 15.02
N ARG A 163 2.04 -8.17 15.66
CA ARG A 163 1.81 -9.44 14.99
C ARG A 163 0.31 -9.67 14.89
N CYS A 164 -0.23 -9.66 13.68
CA CYS A 164 -1.62 -10.07 13.44
C CYS A 164 -1.69 -11.59 13.57
N VAL A 165 -2.24 -12.08 14.69
CA VAL A 165 -2.53 -13.50 14.84
C VAL A 165 -3.96 -13.71 14.36
N ALA A 166 -4.13 -14.31 13.19
CA ALA A 166 -5.43 -14.79 12.75
C ALA A 166 -5.90 -15.85 13.76
N MET A 167 -6.82 -15.50 14.66
CA MET A 167 -7.55 -16.51 15.42
C MET A 167 -8.46 -17.22 14.42
N ARG A 168 -8.17 -18.50 14.16
CA ARG A 168 -9.14 -19.39 13.52
C ARG A 168 -10.37 -19.43 14.41
N MET A 169 -11.50 -18.93 13.90
CA MET A 169 -12.83 -19.28 14.40
C MET A 169 -13.27 -20.60 13.78
#